data_AF-A0A420J916-F1
#
_entry.id   AF-A0A420J916-F1
#
_cell.length_a   1.000
_cell.length_b   1.000
_cell.length_c   1.000
_cell.angle_alpha   90.00
_cell.angle_beta   90.00
_cell.angle_gamma   90.00
#
_symmetry.space_group_name_H-M   'P 1'
#
loop_
_entity.id
_entity.type
_entity.pdbx_description
1 polymer ?
#
loop_
_entity_poly.entity_id
_entity_poly.type
_entity_poly.pdbx_seq_one_letter_code
_entity_poly.pdbx_strand_id
1 'polypeptide(L)'
;IDQINEDNRQDVDLFLSNAGNISSSVGKEILINLARLSINHLVNANADDFYPEKSSFISRYSSETFRGILNDSGAATFSTAGYQQYKAYQNVFGTTPLITNQESKIRVKFGKGTAESMGFTNIKTPIGNVKFYIVNCETPFLLSLQDMDHLGIFFDNVSN
;
A
#
# COMPACT_ATOMS: atom_id res chain seq x y z
N ILE A 1 23.40 -47.31 22.64
CA ILE A 1 22.54 -47.22 21.45
C ILE A 1 21.55 -46.10 21.73
N ASP A 2 22.13 -44.91 21.55
CA ASP A 2 21.64 -43.62 21.06
C ASP A 2 20.32 -43.04 21.54
N GLN A 3 20.51 -41.96 22.29
CA GLN A 3 19.55 -40.92 22.66
C GLN A 3 19.11 -40.15 21.40
N ILE A 4 17.80 -39.93 21.29
CA ILE A 4 17.20 -39.09 20.25
C ILE A 4 17.44 -37.62 20.64
N ASN A 5 18.32 -36.94 19.91
CA ASN A 5 18.50 -35.49 20.00
C ASN A 5 17.35 -34.80 19.25
N GLU A 6 16.46 -34.16 20.00
CA GLU A 6 15.61 -33.08 19.51
C GLU A 6 16.44 -31.81 19.35
N ASP A 7 17.17 -31.65 18.23
CA ASP A 7 17.56 -30.32 17.76
C ASP A 7 18.06 -30.35 16.31
N ASN A 8 17.20 -29.89 15.40
CA ASN A 8 17.46 -29.31 14.07
C ASN A 8 16.26 -29.53 13.14
N ARG A 9 15.09 -29.00 13.52
CA ARG A 9 14.13 -28.56 12.51
C ARG A 9 14.67 -27.23 11.98
N GLN A 10 15.54 -27.29 10.97
CA GLN A 10 15.77 -26.12 10.14
C GLN A 10 14.43 -25.77 9.51
N ASP A 11 13.88 -24.60 9.88
CA ASP A 11 12.81 -23.92 9.17
C ASP A 11 13.30 -23.66 7.73
N VAL A 12 13.10 -24.65 6.87
CA VAL A 12 13.23 -24.49 5.44
C VAL A 12 11.91 -23.89 4.96
N ASP A 13 11.86 -22.55 4.98
CA ASP A 13 10.88 -21.78 4.21
C ASP A 13 11.00 -22.19 2.74
N LEU A 14 10.20 -23.18 2.35
CA LEU A 14 10.18 -23.75 1.01
C LEU A 14 9.30 -22.87 0.12
N PHE A 15 9.95 -22.02 -0.69
CA PHE A 15 9.26 -21.26 -1.73
C PHE A 15 8.97 -22.19 -2.91
N LEU A 16 7.73 -22.65 -3.02
CA LEU A 16 7.28 -23.45 -4.17
C LEU A 16 7.18 -22.55 -5.40
N SER A 17 7.97 -22.87 -6.43
CA SER A 17 7.85 -22.28 -7.77
C SER A 17 7.74 -23.41 -8.80
N ASN A 18 7.13 -23.12 -9.96
CA ASN A 18 7.06 -24.07 -11.08
C ASN A 18 8.45 -24.40 -11.70
N ALA A 19 9.54 -23.81 -11.19
CA ALA A 19 10.92 -24.04 -11.64
C ALA A 19 11.72 -24.99 -10.71
N GLY A 20 11.08 -25.61 -9.71
CA GLY A 20 11.72 -26.52 -8.75
C GLY A 20 11.93 -25.91 -7.36
N ASN A 21 12.61 -26.67 -6.48
CA ASN A 21 12.91 -26.23 -5.12
C ASN A 21 13.96 -25.11 -5.13
N ILE A 22 13.56 -23.94 -4.65
CA ILE A 22 14.45 -22.78 -4.51
C ILE A 22 14.87 -22.69 -3.04
N SER A 23 16.18 -22.57 -2.79
CA SER A 23 16.69 -22.36 -1.42
C SER A 23 16.28 -20.99 -0.89
N SER A 24 16.19 -20.83 0.43
CA SER A 24 15.79 -19.56 1.06
C SER A 24 16.66 -18.37 0.64
N SER A 25 17.97 -18.57 0.44
CA SER A 25 18.88 -17.52 -0.05
C SER A 25 18.55 -17.07 -1.48
N VAL A 26 18.33 -18.03 -2.38
CA VAL A 26 17.96 -17.75 -3.77
C VAL A 26 16.55 -17.16 -3.86
N GLY A 27 15.61 -17.62 -3.03
CA GLY A 27 14.25 -17.08 -2.95
C GLY A 27 14.25 -15.61 -2.51
N LYS A 28 15.06 -15.26 -1.50
CA LYS A 28 15.27 -13.88 -1.07
C LYS A 28 15.89 -13.03 -2.18
N GLU A 29 16.89 -13.55 -2.87
CA GLU A 29 17.54 -12.85 -3.99
C GLU A 29 16.57 -12.59 -5.15
N ILE A 30 15.75 -13.58 -5.52
CA ILE A 30 14.69 -13.43 -6.52
C ILE A 30 13.68 -12.36 -6.09
N LEU A 31 13.23 -12.38 -4.83
CA LEU A 31 12.28 -11.39 -4.32
C LEU A 31 12.87 -9.97 -4.33
N ILE A 32 14.14 -9.82 -3.96
CA ILE A 32 14.88 -8.56 -4.04
C ILE A 32 15.01 -8.10 -5.49
N ASN A 33 15.34 -9.01 -6.42
CA ASN A 33 15.45 -8.70 -7.84
C ASN A 33 14.11 -8.29 -8.44
N LEU A 34 13.02 -8.97 -8.09
CA LEU A 34 11.67 -8.61 -8.52
C LEU A 34 11.25 -7.25 -7.94
N ALA A 35 11.54 -6.98 -6.67
CA ALA A 35 11.30 -5.67 -6.06
C ALA A 35 12.11 -4.58 -6.79
N ARG A 36 13.39 -4.82 -7.08
CA ARG A 36 14.26 -3.91 -7.85
C ARG A 36 13.72 -3.63 -9.24
N LEU A 37 13.33 -4.68 -9.98
CA LEU A 37 12.77 -4.54 -11.33
C LEU A 37 11.41 -3.85 -11.31
N SER A 38 10.59 -4.07 -10.28
CA SER A 38 9.31 -3.36 -10.14
C SER A 38 9.47 -1.85 -9.98
N ILE A 39 10.58 -1.40 -9.36
CA ILE A 39 10.92 0.02 -9.22
C ILE A 39 11.38 0.59 -10.58
N ASN A 40 12.23 -0.14 -11.32
CA ASN A 40 12.68 0.27 -12.65
C ASN A 40 11.52 0.35 -13.66
N HIS A 41 10.54 -0.56 -13.57
CA HIS A 41 9.48 -0.66 -14.55
C HIS A 41 8.32 0.32 -14.33
N LEU A 42 8.24 0.99 -13.17
CA LEU A 42 7.09 1.82 -12.82
C LEU A 42 7.29 3.31 -13.16
N VAL A 43 8.53 3.84 -13.27
CA VAL A 43 8.68 5.30 -13.44
C VAL A 43 9.75 5.80 -14.43
N ASN A 44 10.96 5.23 -14.60
CA ASN A 44 12.04 5.87 -15.39
C ASN A 44 13.03 4.80 -15.93
N ALA A 45 13.33 4.64 -17.22
CA ALA A 45 13.94 5.64 -18.10
C ALA A 45 14.94 6.53 -17.32
N ASN A 46 16.13 5.99 -17.05
CA ASN A 46 17.36 6.69 -16.61
C ASN A 46 17.23 7.66 -15.42
N ALA A 47 17.65 7.21 -14.23
CA ALA A 47 18.26 8.10 -13.24
C ALA A 47 19.24 7.29 -12.37
N ASP A 48 20.42 7.87 -12.16
CA ASP A 48 21.62 7.29 -11.54
C ASP A 48 21.40 6.53 -10.23
N ASP A 49 22.26 5.53 -10.02
CA ASP A 49 22.37 4.66 -8.85
C ASP A 49 22.52 5.43 -7.53
N PHE A 50 21.38 5.79 -6.92
CA PHE A 50 21.34 6.24 -5.54
C PHE A 50 21.18 5.03 -4.61
N TYR A 51 22.30 4.60 -4.02
CA TYR A 51 22.33 3.61 -2.94
C TYR A 51 22.31 4.29 -1.57
N PRO A 52 21.18 4.32 -0.84
CA PRO A 52 21.23 4.51 0.60
C PRO A 52 21.66 3.18 1.23
N GLU A 53 22.91 3.11 1.69
CA GLU A 53 23.31 2.09 2.64
C GLU A 53 22.30 2.09 3.80
N LYS A 54 21.70 0.92 4.04
CA LYS A 54 20.61 0.69 4.99
C LYS A 54 19.22 1.14 4.50
N SER A 55 18.79 0.67 3.32
CA SER A 55 17.37 0.51 3.00
C SER A 55 16.72 -0.54 3.92
N SER A 56 16.59 -0.24 5.22
CA SER A 56 15.48 -0.78 5.99
C SER A 56 14.23 -0.37 5.24
N PHE A 57 13.53 -1.33 4.63
CA PHE A 57 12.23 -1.19 3.97
C PHE A 57 11.53 0.13 4.28
N ILE A 58 11.85 1.20 3.53
CA ILE A 58 11.01 2.40 3.60
C ILE A 58 9.71 1.93 2.97
N SER A 59 8.73 1.67 3.85
CA SER A 59 7.36 1.40 3.45
C SER A 59 7.01 2.39 2.34
N ARG A 60 6.62 1.89 1.17
CA ARG A 60 6.35 2.71 -0.02
C ARG A 60 5.41 3.89 0.28
N TYR A 61 4.59 3.73 1.32
CA TYR A 61 3.59 4.65 1.82
C TYR A 61 3.88 5.09 3.26
N SER A 62 5.12 5.50 3.55
CA SER A 62 5.53 6.04 4.85
C SER A 62 4.88 7.38 5.20
N SER A 63 5.15 7.94 6.38
CA SER A 63 4.66 9.27 6.77
C SER A 63 5.55 10.43 6.33
N GLU A 64 6.68 10.13 5.67
CA GLU A 64 7.68 11.11 5.26
C GLU A 64 7.32 11.81 3.94
N THR A 65 6.68 11.09 3.02
CA THR A 65 6.32 11.61 1.70
C THR A 65 4.87 11.28 1.39
N PHE A 66 4.06 12.30 1.11
CA PHE A 66 2.71 12.11 0.61
C PHE A 66 2.75 11.66 -0.86
N ARG A 67 2.08 10.55 -1.17
CA ARG A 67 2.13 9.90 -2.49
C ARG A 67 0.97 10.30 -3.41
N GLY A 68 0.07 11.19 -2.96
CA GLY A 68 -1.10 11.60 -3.73
C GLY A 68 -2.32 10.71 -3.51
N ILE A 69 -3.35 10.97 -4.32
CA ILE A 69 -4.61 10.22 -4.37
C ILE A 69 -4.62 9.41 -5.67
N LEU A 70 -4.78 8.10 -5.56
CA LEU A 70 -4.88 7.17 -6.67
C LEU A 70 -6.35 6.93 -7.00
N ASN A 71 -6.72 7.04 -8.27
CA ASN A 71 -8.02 6.56 -8.76
C ASN A 71 -7.98 5.03 -8.77
N ASP A 72 -8.72 4.39 -7.87
CA ASP A 72 -8.66 2.94 -7.68
C ASP A 72 -9.98 2.27 -8.07
N SER A 73 -10.03 1.77 -9.30
CA SER A 73 -11.17 0.96 -9.78
C SER A 73 -11.36 -0.37 -9.02
N GLY A 74 -10.35 -0.83 -8.27
CA GLY A 74 -10.46 -1.99 -7.38
C GLY A 74 -11.15 -1.68 -6.05
N ALA A 75 -11.24 -0.40 -5.66
CA ALA A 75 -11.96 0.05 -4.48
C ALA A 75 -13.41 0.38 -4.86
N ALA A 76 -14.33 -0.57 -4.65
CA ALA A 76 -15.72 -0.38 -5.08
C ALA A 76 -16.47 0.71 -4.27
N THR A 77 -16.45 0.62 -2.94
CA THR A 77 -17.41 1.35 -2.08
C THR A 77 -16.80 2.54 -1.37
N PHE A 78 -15.65 2.38 -0.73
CA PHE A 78 -15.12 3.40 0.18
C PHE A 78 -13.77 3.91 -0.28
N SER A 79 -13.62 5.22 -0.35
CA SER A 79 -12.30 5.84 -0.44
C SER A 79 -11.55 5.63 0.86
N THR A 80 -10.29 5.21 0.77
CA THR A 80 -9.48 4.84 1.94
C THR A 80 -8.11 5.47 1.89
N ALA A 81 -7.47 5.60 3.05
CA ALA A 81 -6.08 6.01 3.13
C ALA A 81 -5.35 5.26 4.24
N GLY A 82 -4.10 4.91 3.99
CA GLY A 82 -3.22 4.36 5.02
C GLY A 82 -2.91 5.40 6.08
N TYR A 83 -2.88 5.00 7.35
CA TYR A 83 -2.60 5.91 8.47
C TYR A 83 -1.29 6.69 8.32
N GLN A 84 -0.24 6.05 7.79
CA GLN A 84 1.03 6.73 7.53
C GLN A 84 0.90 7.81 6.45
N GLN A 85 0.12 7.55 5.39
CA GLN A 85 -0.12 8.53 4.34
C GLN A 85 -1.05 9.65 4.80
N TYR A 86 -2.01 9.37 5.68
CA TYR A 86 -2.77 10.42 6.35
C TYR A 86 -1.87 11.37 7.14
N LYS A 87 -0.89 10.84 7.90
CA LYS A 87 0.13 11.68 8.56
C LYS A 87 0.98 12.46 7.55
N ALA A 88 1.38 11.82 6.45
CA ALA A 88 2.13 12.50 5.38
C ALA A 88 1.33 13.67 4.79
N TYR A 89 0.02 13.47 4.54
CA TYR A 89 -0.88 14.53 4.11
C TYR A 89 -0.93 15.68 5.12
N GLN A 90 -1.07 15.37 6.41
CA GLN A 90 -1.08 16.41 7.45
C GLN A 90 0.23 17.20 7.52
N ASN A 91 1.37 16.56 7.26
CA ASN A 91 2.68 17.24 7.21
C ASN A 91 2.78 18.22 6.03
N VAL A 92 2.15 17.93 4.90
CA VAL A 92 2.22 18.75 3.68
C VAL A 92 1.15 19.86 3.69
N PHE A 93 -0.07 19.55 4.12
CA PHE A 93 -1.24 20.43 3.96
C PHE A 93 -1.80 20.96 5.29
N GLY A 94 -1.19 20.58 6.41
CA GLY A 94 -1.60 20.99 7.75
C GLY A 94 -2.61 20.06 8.41
N THR A 95 -2.94 20.37 9.66
CA THR A 95 -3.79 19.51 10.49
C THR A 95 -5.16 19.32 9.88
N THR A 96 -5.50 18.06 9.60
CA THR A 96 -6.85 17.64 9.19
C THR A 96 -7.43 16.76 10.29
N PRO A 97 -8.69 16.94 10.72
CA PRO A 97 -9.27 16.13 11.78
C PRO A 97 -9.43 14.64 11.40
N LEU A 98 -9.16 13.76 12.37
CA LEU A 98 -9.60 12.37 12.32
C LEU A 98 -10.90 12.23 13.12
N ILE A 99 -12.01 11.98 12.42
CA ILE A 99 -13.33 11.89 13.01
C ILE A 99 -13.63 10.44 13.38
N THR A 100 -14.00 10.22 14.64
CA THR A 100 -14.36 8.92 15.20
C THR A 100 -15.80 8.95 15.71
N ASN A 101 -16.71 8.32 14.96
CA ASN A 101 -18.15 8.25 15.30
C ASN A 101 -18.74 6.92 14.79
N GLN A 102 -20.07 6.75 14.82
CA GLN A 102 -20.69 5.51 14.32
C GLN A 102 -20.45 5.29 12.82
N GLU A 103 -20.45 6.35 12.00
CA GLU A 103 -20.18 6.27 10.56
C GLU A 103 -18.73 5.89 10.25
N SER A 104 -17.81 6.09 11.19
CA SER A 104 -16.38 5.83 11.02
C SER A 104 -16.00 4.37 11.24
N LYS A 105 -16.98 3.47 11.47
CA LYS A 105 -16.77 2.04 11.69
C LYS A 105 -17.14 1.27 10.44
N ILE A 106 -16.19 1.17 9.51
CA ILE A 106 -16.33 0.33 8.32
C ILE A 106 -15.27 -0.76 8.33
N ARG A 107 -15.56 -1.85 7.60
CA ARG A 107 -14.60 -2.89 7.29
C ARG A 107 -14.39 -2.92 5.79
N VAL A 108 -13.15 -2.67 5.38
CA VAL A 108 -12.75 -2.63 3.97
C VAL A 108 -12.03 -3.92 3.63
N LYS A 109 -12.23 -4.45 2.42
CA LYS A 109 -11.49 -5.61 1.91
C LYS A 109 -10.37 -5.13 1.01
N PHE A 110 -9.17 -5.64 1.25
CA PHE A 110 -7.98 -5.44 0.41
C PHE A 110 -7.48 -6.80 -0.05
N GLY A 111 -7.69 -7.13 -1.33
CA GLY A 111 -7.42 -8.49 -1.82
C GLY A 111 -8.14 -9.55 -1.00
N LYS A 112 -7.40 -10.52 -0.43
CA LYS A 112 -7.95 -11.56 0.47
C LYS A 112 -8.08 -11.11 1.94
N GLY A 113 -7.53 -9.95 2.30
CA GLY A 113 -7.53 -9.41 3.65
C GLY A 113 -8.66 -8.42 3.92
N THR A 114 -8.87 -8.10 5.20
CA THR A 114 -9.79 -7.05 5.66
C THR A 114 -9.10 -6.11 6.62
N ALA A 115 -9.44 -4.83 6.58
CA ALA A 115 -8.99 -3.83 7.54
C ALA A 115 -10.19 -3.06 8.09
N GLU A 116 -10.13 -2.72 9.37
CA GLU A 116 -11.11 -1.84 10.01
C GLU A 116 -10.61 -0.40 9.99
N SER A 117 -11.53 0.54 9.78
CA SER A 117 -11.20 1.97 9.82
C SER A 117 -10.99 2.45 11.26
N MET A 118 -9.94 3.24 11.45
CA MET A 118 -9.63 3.95 12.69
C MET A 118 -10.51 5.19 12.87
N GLY A 119 -11.00 5.74 11.76
CA GLY A 119 -11.76 6.97 11.66
C GLY A 119 -11.96 7.34 10.19
N PHE A 120 -12.53 8.51 9.93
CA PHE A 120 -12.47 9.11 8.60
C PHE A 120 -12.01 10.56 8.67
N THR A 121 -11.58 11.07 7.53
CA THR A 121 -11.24 12.48 7.35
C THR A 121 -11.87 13.00 6.07
N ASN A 122 -12.27 14.27 6.07
CA ASN A 122 -12.82 14.91 4.89
C ASN A 122 -11.74 15.77 4.25
N ILE A 123 -11.40 15.46 2.99
CA ILE A 123 -10.37 16.16 2.23
C ILE A 123 -11.05 16.97 1.13
N LYS A 124 -10.79 18.28 1.11
CA LYS A 124 -11.17 19.13 0.00
C LYS A 124 -10.14 18.97 -1.11
N THR A 125 -10.54 18.39 -2.22
CA THR A 125 -9.72 18.22 -3.42
C THR A 125 -10.22 19.16 -4.53
N PRO A 126 -9.44 19.39 -5.59
CA PRO A 126 -9.89 20.16 -6.75
C PRO A 126 -11.14 19.58 -7.43
N ILE A 127 -11.35 18.27 -7.33
CA ILE A 127 -12.49 17.54 -7.91
C ILE A 127 -13.70 17.44 -6.97
N GLY A 128 -13.58 17.94 -5.73
CA GLY A 128 -14.66 17.92 -4.74
C GLY A 128 -14.21 17.50 -3.35
N ASN A 129 -15.16 17.44 -2.42
CA ASN A 129 -14.91 16.95 -1.07
C ASN A 129 -15.01 15.43 -1.04
N VAL A 130 -13.98 14.76 -0.53
CA VAL A 130 -13.92 13.29 -0.44
C VAL A 130 -13.76 12.86 1.01
N LYS A 131 -14.57 11.88 1.43
CA LYS A 131 -14.46 11.24 2.75
C LYS A 131 -13.50 10.04 2.63
N PHE A 132 -12.33 10.14 3.24
CA PHE A 132 -11.36 9.04 3.29
C PHE A 132 -11.42 8.32 4.62
N TYR A 133 -11.68 7.02 4.59
CA TYR A 133 -11.58 6.16 5.76
C TYR A 133 -10.14 5.77 6.02
N ILE A 134 -9.66 6.08 7.23
CA ILE A 134 -8.26 5.86 7.60
C ILE A 134 -8.10 4.44 8.12
N VAL A 135 -7.23 3.65 7.51
CA VAL A 135 -6.96 2.26 7.87
C VAL A 135 -5.50 2.07 8.25
N ASN A 136 -5.22 1.12 9.15
CA ASN A 136 -3.84 0.77 9.51
C ASN A 136 -3.22 -0.18 8.47
N CYS A 137 -3.04 0.31 7.24
CA CYS A 137 -2.45 -0.43 6.13
C CYS A 137 -1.43 0.46 5.39
N GLU A 138 -0.45 -0.18 4.75
CA GLU A 138 0.54 0.49 3.90
C GLU A 138 -0.05 0.75 2.51
N THR A 139 -0.92 1.76 2.41
CA THR A 139 -1.64 2.12 1.19
C THR A 139 -1.68 3.65 1.02
N PRO A 140 -1.68 4.20 -0.21
CA PRO A 140 -1.88 5.62 -0.43
C PRO A 140 -3.35 5.99 -0.18
N PHE A 141 -3.71 7.22 -0.53
CA PHE A 141 -5.12 7.57 -0.65
C PHE A 141 -5.66 6.90 -1.91
N LEU A 142 -6.75 6.14 -1.76
CA LEU A 142 -7.43 5.43 -2.83
C LEU A 142 -8.83 6.04 -2.97
N LEU A 143 -9.12 6.62 -4.12
CA LEU A 143 -10.43 7.15 -4.47
C LEU A 143 -11.27 6.00 -5.06
N SER A 144 -12.40 5.70 -4.43
CA SER A 144 -13.27 4.59 -4.83
C SER A 144 -14.10 4.90 -6.08
N LEU A 145 -14.55 3.85 -6.75
CA LEU A 145 -15.54 3.95 -7.84
C LEU A 145 -16.80 4.69 -7.40
N GLN A 146 -17.33 4.36 -6.23
CA GLN A 146 -18.54 5.02 -5.73
C GLN A 146 -18.35 6.53 -5.54
N ASP A 147 -17.21 6.97 -5.01
CA ASP A 147 -16.94 8.41 -4.87
C ASP A 147 -16.64 9.06 -6.22
N MET A 148 -15.99 8.35 -7.16
CA MET A 148 -15.83 8.83 -8.54
C MET A 148 -17.17 9.03 -9.23
N ASP A 149 -18.09 8.08 -9.12
CA ASP A 149 -19.46 8.17 -9.66
C ASP A 149 -20.22 9.34 -9.04
N HIS A 150 -20.15 9.50 -7.72
CA HIS A 150 -20.78 10.62 -7.02
C HIS A 150 -20.23 11.99 -7.45
N LEU A 151 -18.95 12.06 -7.80
CA LEU A 151 -18.29 13.27 -8.28
C LEU A 151 -18.41 13.48 -9.79
N GLY A 152 -19.02 12.53 -10.52
CA GLY A 152 -19.13 12.58 -11.98
C GLY A 152 -17.78 12.44 -12.69
N ILE A 153 -16.81 11.75 -12.07
CA ILE A 153 -15.49 11.51 -12.63
C ILE A 153 -15.57 10.34 -13.60
N PHE A 154 -15.07 10.54 -14.82
CA PHE A 154 -14.92 9.49 -15.80
C PHE A 154 -13.52 9.56 -16.42
N PHE A 155 -13.02 8.41 -16.85
CA PHE A 155 -11.76 8.35 -17.60
C PHE A 155 -12.07 8.59 -19.07
N ASP A 156 -11.77 9.79 -19.57
CA ASP A 156 -11.81 10.11 -21.00
C ASP A 156 -10.46 9.73 -21.62
N ASN A 157 -10.44 8.68 -22.44
CA ASN A 157 -9.28 8.29 -23.24
C ASN A 157 -9.46 8.59 -24.73
N VAL A 158 -10.51 9.33 -25.08
CA VAL A 158 -10.91 9.65 -26.44
C VAL A 158 -10.52 11.08 -26.81
N SER A 159 -10.48 11.98 -25.83
CA SER A 159 -10.14 13.39 -26.01
C SER A 159 -8.83 13.71 -25.25
N ASN A 160 -7.72 13.89 -25.97
CA ASN A 160 -6.42 14.32 -25.42
C ASN A 160 -6.13 15.80 -25.72
#